data_AF-A0A945XF83-F1
#
_entry.id   AF-A0A945XF83-F1
#
_cell.length_a   1.000
_cell.length_b   1.000
_cell.length_c   1.000
_cell.angle_alpha   90.00
_cell.angle_beta   90.00
_cell.angle_gamma   90.00
#
_symmetry.space_group_name_H-M   'P 1'
#
loop_
_entity.id
_entity.type
_entity.pdbx_description
1 polymer ?
#
loop_
_entity_poly.entity_id
_entity_poly.type
_entity_poly.pdbx_seq_one_letter_code
_entity_poly.pdbx_strand_id
1 'polypeptide(L)'
;AQYWAAIEALDNVIPAEVQTTLNLDLLNLMKRGTIWFIEKSGRDLNVSDSVKSFEPGIAALAQSLHTYLSDDLAASVDANAARYEEQKVPAKLARGVAHLEVLFAGCDIVRIAQRVGESVGDTATAYYAIGARFGFDWLRETAQRISSDNEWQTMAVSAMVDELYDQQANLTGRIIDTAGGAAAVKVVMEAWEESREHDVSRVNQTLQDLRRADVIDLAMLSVATRHIRALIEG
;
A
#
# COMPACT_ATOMS: atom_id res chain seq x y z
N ALA A 1 -0.75 -7.69 19.33
CA ALA A 1 -0.50 -7.66 20.79
C ALA A 1 0.80 -6.94 21.16
N GLN A 2 1.95 -7.27 20.55
CA GLN A 2 3.25 -6.72 20.95
C GLN A 2 3.40 -5.19 20.72
N TYR A 3 2.91 -4.66 19.60
CA TYR A 3 3.02 -3.22 19.31
C TYR A 3 2.15 -2.36 20.23
N TRP A 4 0.91 -2.78 20.50
CA TRP A 4 0.00 -2.10 21.43
C TRP A 4 0.62 -1.94 22.82
N ALA A 5 1.08 -3.05 23.41
CA ALA A 5 1.75 -3.03 24.71
C ALA A 5 3.04 -2.19 24.72
N ALA A 6 3.78 -2.18 23.60
CA ALA A 6 4.97 -1.35 23.46
C ALA A 6 4.65 0.16 23.40
N ILE A 7 3.52 0.54 22.81
CA ILE A 7 3.04 1.93 22.79
C ILE A 7 2.52 2.34 24.16
N GLU A 8 1.74 1.49 24.84
CA GLU A 8 1.23 1.77 26.20
C GLU A 8 2.36 1.99 27.21
N ALA A 9 3.45 1.23 27.09
CA ALA A 9 4.64 1.38 27.94
C ALA A 9 5.36 2.74 27.80
N LEU A 10 4.99 3.56 26.80
CA LEU A 10 5.53 4.91 26.59
C LEU A 10 4.68 6.01 27.24
N ASP A 11 3.66 5.65 28.03
CA ASP A 11 2.87 6.62 28.79
C ASP A 11 3.77 7.47 29.69
N ASN A 12 3.60 8.79 29.64
CA ASN A 12 4.46 9.79 30.28
C ASN A 12 5.96 9.77 29.87
N VAL A 13 6.35 9.00 28.84
CA VAL A 13 7.74 8.94 28.31
C VAL A 13 7.88 9.80 27.06
N ILE A 14 6.87 9.77 26.18
CA ILE A 14 6.78 10.58 24.96
C ILE A 14 5.62 11.58 25.06
N PRO A 15 5.55 12.62 24.21
CA PRO A 15 4.40 13.52 24.22
C PRO A 15 3.10 12.77 23.89
N ALA A 16 2.02 13.08 24.61
CA ALA A 16 0.74 12.37 24.52
C ALA A 16 0.14 12.37 23.09
N GLU A 17 0.37 13.44 22.34
CA GLU A 17 -0.01 13.55 20.94
C GLU A 17 0.65 12.47 20.07
N VAL A 18 1.95 12.22 20.26
CA VAL A 18 2.71 11.19 19.53
C VAL A 18 2.19 9.80 19.86
N GLN A 19 1.93 9.54 21.13
CA GLN A 19 1.36 8.26 21.58
C GLN A 19 -0.04 8.04 20.99
N THR A 20 -0.85 9.11 20.88
CA THR A 20 -2.17 9.06 20.26
C THR A 20 -2.06 8.75 18.78
N THR A 21 -1.15 9.40 18.04
CA THR A 21 -0.89 9.12 16.63
C THR A 21 -0.48 7.65 16.41
N LEU A 22 0.46 7.13 17.20
CA LEU A 22 0.87 5.71 17.09
C LEU A 22 -0.29 4.73 17.31
N ASN A 23 -1.17 5.03 18.27
CA ASN A 23 -2.36 4.21 18.52
C ASN A 23 -3.37 4.30 17.37
N LEU A 24 -3.59 5.50 16.81
CA LEU A 24 -4.48 5.70 15.66
C LEU A 24 -3.96 4.98 14.42
N ASP A 25 -2.66 5.01 14.15
CA ASP A 25 -2.05 4.27 13.03
C ASP A 25 -2.31 2.77 13.15
N LEU A 26 -2.11 2.21 14.36
CA LEU A 26 -2.36 0.79 14.62
C LEU A 26 -3.85 0.43 14.51
N LEU A 27 -4.75 1.29 15.03
CA LEU A 27 -6.19 1.12 14.90
C LEU A 27 -6.65 1.18 13.44
N ASN A 28 -6.11 2.12 12.66
CA ASN A 28 -6.41 2.27 11.25
C ASN A 28 -5.97 1.04 10.47
N LEU A 29 -4.77 0.51 10.73
CA LEU A 29 -4.30 -0.73 10.11
C LEU A 29 -5.23 -1.91 10.42
N MET A 30 -5.62 -2.09 11.69
CA MET A 30 -6.53 -3.17 12.09
C MET A 30 -7.92 -3.02 11.45
N LYS A 31 -8.47 -1.81 11.45
CA LYS A 31 -9.75 -1.49 10.80
C LYS A 31 -9.69 -1.83 9.32
N ARG A 32 -8.62 -1.41 8.65
CA ARG A 32 -8.43 -1.62 7.21
C ARG A 32 -8.26 -3.09 6.86
N GLY A 33 -7.47 -3.84 7.63
CA GLY A 33 -7.33 -5.29 7.46
C GLY A 33 -8.66 -6.01 7.66
N THR A 34 -9.42 -5.62 8.67
CA THR A 34 -10.74 -6.19 8.94
C THR A 34 -11.70 -5.95 7.77
N ILE A 35 -11.79 -4.71 7.29
CA ILE A 35 -12.63 -4.35 6.13
C ILE A 35 -12.18 -5.12 4.89
N TRP A 36 -10.87 -5.17 4.62
CA TRP A 36 -10.31 -5.90 3.50
C TRP A 36 -10.72 -7.38 3.52
N PHE A 37 -10.62 -8.06 4.66
CA PHE A 37 -11.06 -9.46 4.76
C PHE A 37 -12.58 -9.60 4.56
N ILE A 38 -13.39 -8.70 5.09
CA ILE A 38 -14.85 -8.72 4.88
C ILE A 38 -15.18 -8.55 3.39
N GLU A 39 -14.55 -7.60 2.72
CA GLU A 39 -14.80 -7.29 1.31
C GLU A 39 -14.28 -8.38 0.38
N LYS A 40 -13.08 -8.93 0.63
CA LYS A 40 -12.45 -9.90 -0.26
C LYS A 40 -12.86 -11.35 0.03
N SER A 41 -13.28 -11.69 1.25
CA SER A 41 -13.72 -13.05 1.61
C SER A 41 -15.24 -13.26 1.49
N GLY A 42 -16.04 -12.19 1.39
CA GLY A 42 -17.48 -12.29 1.18
C GLY A 42 -18.24 -12.97 2.33
N ARG A 43 -19.36 -13.64 2.01
CA ARG A 43 -20.29 -14.21 3.02
C ARG A 43 -19.75 -15.45 3.75
N ASP A 44 -18.70 -16.08 3.23
CA ASP A 44 -18.13 -17.32 3.77
C ASP A 44 -16.87 -17.06 4.62
N LEU A 45 -16.71 -15.84 5.14
CA LEU A 45 -15.55 -15.48 5.97
C LEU A 45 -15.49 -16.36 7.22
N ASN A 46 -14.51 -17.26 7.24
CA ASN A 46 -14.06 -17.94 8.45
C ASN A 46 -12.73 -17.32 8.91
N VAL A 47 -12.75 -16.71 10.10
CA VAL A 47 -11.56 -16.05 10.67
C VAL A 47 -10.41 -17.02 10.85
N SER A 48 -10.67 -18.23 11.34
CA SER A 48 -9.62 -19.22 11.61
C SER A 48 -8.95 -19.69 10.33
N ASP A 49 -9.72 -19.90 9.27
CA ASP A 49 -9.18 -20.34 7.98
C ASP A 49 -8.45 -19.21 7.26
N SER A 50 -8.94 -17.97 7.39
CA SER A 50 -8.27 -16.77 6.86
C SER A 50 -6.92 -16.57 7.53
N VAL A 51 -6.85 -16.66 8.87
CA VAL A 51 -5.58 -16.57 9.61
C VAL A 51 -4.61 -17.66 9.15
N LYS A 52 -5.04 -18.93 9.12
CA LYS A 52 -4.20 -20.05 8.66
C LYS A 52 -3.67 -19.87 7.24
N SER A 53 -4.49 -19.29 6.36
CA SER A 53 -4.16 -19.09 4.95
C SER A 53 -3.19 -17.91 4.74
N PHE A 54 -3.37 -16.81 5.46
CA PHE A 54 -2.64 -15.57 5.22
C PHE A 54 -1.42 -15.35 6.12
N GLU A 55 -1.45 -15.84 7.37
CA GLU A 55 -0.38 -15.61 8.36
C GLU A 55 1.01 -16.04 7.85
N PRO A 56 1.19 -17.23 7.23
CA PRO A 56 2.51 -17.64 6.75
C PRO A 56 3.07 -16.70 5.67
N GLY A 57 2.21 -16.26 4.73
CA GLY A 57 2.59 -15.37 3.65
C GLY A 57 2.95 -13.97 4.15
N ILE A 58 2.14 -13.41 5.05
CA ILE A 58 2.41 -12.10 5.67
C ILE A 58 3.69 -12.17 6.52
N ALA A 59 3.91 -13.25 7.27
CA ALA A 59 5.13 -13.42 8.06
C ALA A 59 6.40 -13.51 7.19
N ALA A 60 6.32 -14.23 6.05
CA ALA A 60 7.43 -14.30 5.10
C ALA A 60 7.74 -12.92 4.47
N LEU A 61 6.70 -12.16 4.11
CA LEU A 61 6.86 -10.78 3.63
C LEU A 61 7.49 -9.89 4.68
N ALA A 62 7.03 -9.93 5.92
CA ALA A 62 7.56 -9.09 6.99
C ALA A 62 9.08 -9.31 7.22
N GLN A 63 9.57 -10.53 7.04
CA GLN A 63 11.00 -10.85 7.19
C GLN A 63 11.87 -10.32 6.04
N SER A 64 11.31 -10.24 4.84
CA SER A 64 12.04 -9.89 3.61
C SER A 64 11.56 -8.59 2.97
N LEU A 65 10.74 -7.78 3.66
CA LEU A 65 10.05 -6.65 3.05
C LEU A 65 11.00 -5.69 2.33
N HIS A 66 12.13 -5.36 2.97
CA HIS A 66 13.17 -4.48 2.46
C HIS A 66 13.77 -4.92 1.11
N THR A 67 13.67 -6.19 0.73
CA THR A 67 14.21 -6.67 -0.55
C THR A 67 13.29 -6.40 -1.73
N TYR A 68 12.03 -6.05 -1.48
CA TYR A 68 11.02 -5.84 -2.53
C TYR A 68 10.70 -4.36 -2.77
N LEU A 69 11.00 -3.48 -1.81
CA LEU A 69 10.67 -2.07 -1.91
C LEU A 69 11.58 -1.39 -2.94
N SER A 70 11.04 -0.39 -3.64
CA SER A 70 11.86 0.55 -4.40
C SER A 70 12.68 1.43 -3.46
N ASP A 71 13.76 2.02 -3.97
CA ASP A 71 14.59 2.94 -3.19
C ASP A 71 13.77 4.12 -2.62
N ASP A 72 12.84 4.65 -3.42
CA ASP A 72 11.95 5.74 -3.00
C ASP A 72 11.03 5.33 -1.84
N LEU A 73 10.44 4.13 -1.91
CA LEU A 73 9.54 3.63 -0.87
C LEU A 73 10.32 3.25 0.40
N ALA A 74 11.50 2.65 0.26
CA ALA A 74 12.39 2.38 1.38
C ALA A 74 12.82 3.68 2.07
N ALA A 75 13.16 4.71 1.30
CA ALA A 75 13.50 6.03 1.84
C ALA A 75 12.30 6.69 2.56
N SER A 76 11.08 6.52 2.05
CA SER A 76 9.86 7.01 2.71
C SER A 76 9.64 6.31 4.06
N VAL A 77 9.80 4.98 4.12
CA VAL A 77 9.73 4.21 5.38
C VAL A 77 10.78 4.67 6.38
N ASP A 78 12.03 4.85 5.93
CA ASP A 78 13.13 5.32 6.78
C ASP A 78 12.88 6.74 7.29
N ALA A 79 12.38 7.64 6.45
CA ALA A 79 12.01 9.00 6.84
C ALA A 79 10.88 9.02 7.88
N ASN A 80 9.85 8.17 7.71
CA ASN A 80 8.76 8.07 8.67
C ASN A 80 9.25 7.49 10.01
N ALA A 81 10.12 6.49 9.98
CA ALA A 81 10.75 5.96 11.18
C ALA A 81 11.60 7.02 11.90
N ALA A 82 12.43 7.77 11.16
CA ALA A 82 13.25 8.85 11.71
C ALA A 82 12.40 9.94 12.38
N ARG A 83 11.28 10.32 11.76
CA ARG A 83 10.32 11.29 12.33
C ARG A 83 9.76 10.84 13.68
N TYR A 84 9.50 9.53 13.86
CA TYR A 84 9.07 8.99 15.15
C TYR A 84 10.23 8.94 16.15
N GLU A 85 11.44 8.60 15.71
CA GLU A 85 12.65 8.60 16.55
C GLU A 85 12.97 10.01 17.10
N GLU A 86 12.84 11.06 16.28
CA GLU A 86 12.97 12.47 16.70
C GLU A 86 11.97 12.86 17.80
N GLN A 87 10.80 12.23 17.78
CA GLN A 87 9.75 12.38 18.80
C GLN A 87 9.95 11.47 20.02
N LYS A 88 11.16 10.91 20.17
CA LYS A 88 11.60 10.04 21.27
C LYS A 88 10.93 8.66 21.31
N VAL A 89 10.28 8.24 20.23
CA VAL A 89 9.80 6.86 20.10
C VAL A 89 11.02 5.94 19.96
N PRO A 90 11.10 4.82 20.69
CA PRO A 90 12.22 3.88 20.56
C PRO A 90 12.37 3.38 19.12
N ALA A 91 13.60 3.37 18.60
CA ALA A 91 13.90 3.04 17.20
C ALA A 91 13.26 1.72 16.70
N LYS A 92 13.22 0.68 17.55
CA LYS A 92 12.57 -0.59 17.19
C LYS A 92 11.06 -0.44 16.95
N LEU A 93 10.38 0.36 17.77
CA LEU A 93 8.96 0.63 17.63
C LEU A 93 8.69 1.56 16.44
N ALA A 94 9.48 2.63 16.30
CA ALA A 94 9.38 3.58 15.20
C ALA A 94 9.49 2.88 13.83
N ARG A 95 10.53 2.06 13.65
CA ARG A 95 10.71 1.25 12.44
C ARG A 95 9.59 0.24 12.27
N GLY A 96 9.19 -0.45 13.34
CA GLY A 96 8.10 -1.43 13.29
C GLY A 96 6.80 -0.81 12.77
N VAL A 97 6.41 0.35 13.30
CA VAL A 97 5.20 1.07 12.86
C VAL A 97 5.33 1.58 11.43
N ALA A 98 6.47 2.15 11.04
CA ALA A 98 6.70 2.59 9.66
C ALA A 98 6.62 1.43 8.64
N HIS A 99 7.08 0.23 9.02
CA HIS A 99 6.98 -0.95 8.16
C HIS A 99 5.55 -1.50 8.05
N LEU A 100 4.70 -1.31 9.07
CA LEU A 100 3.34 -1.85 9.07
C LEU A 100 2.47 -1.25 7.94
N GLU A 101 2.66 0.03 7.63
CA GLU A 101 1.91 0.71 6.57
C GLU A 101 2.15 0.07 5.20
N VAL A 102 3.41 -0.24 4.90
CA VAL A 102 3.81 -0.91 3.66
C VAL A 102 3.41 -2.38 3.68
N LEU A 103 3.56 -3.06 4.82
CA LEU A 103 3.19 -4.46 4.99
C LEU A 103 1.69 -4.72 4.79
N PHE A 104 0.83 -3.69 4.90
CA PHE A 104 -0.60 -3.81 4.61
C PHE A 104 -0.89 -4.37 3.21
N ALA A 105 -0.06 -4.01 2.21
CA ALA A 105 -0.14 -4.57 0.86
C ALA A 105 0.02 -6.11 0.82
N GLY A 106 0.57 -6.70 1.89
CA GLY A 106 0.74 -8.14 2.06
C GLY A 106 -0.56 -8.92 1.95
N CYS A 107 -1.71 -8.35 2.34
CA CYS A 107 -3.01 -9.01 2.16
C CYS A 107 -3.31 -9.24 0.66
N ASP A 108 -3.15 -8.21 -0.17
CA ASP A 108 -3.35 -8.34 -1.62
C ASP A 108 -2.28 -9.20 -2.28
N ILE A 109 -1.02 -9.07 -1.89
CA ILE A 109 0.08 -9.89 -2.42
C ILE A 109 -0.18 -11.37 -2.17
N VAL A 110 -0.54 -11.76 -0.94
CA VAL A 110 -0.83 -13.16 -0.59
C VAL A 110 -2.04 -13.67 -1.37
N ARG A 111 -3.11 -12.86 -1.46
CA ARG A 111 -4.30 -13.22 -2.24
C ARG A 111 -3.99 -13.43 -3.72
N ILE A 112 -3.19 -12.56 -4.32
CA ILE A 112 -2.77 -12.67 -5.72
C ILE A 112 -1.93 -13.93 -5.91
N ALA A 113 -0.92 -14.14 -5.04
CA ALA A 113 -0.03 -15.30 -5.09
C ALA A 113 -0.82 -16.62 -5.04
N GLN A 114 -1.80 -16.71 -4.13
CA GLN A 114 -2.70 -17.85 -4.02
C GLN A 114 -3.55 -18.06 -5.28
N ARG A 115 -4.07 -16.98 -5.87
CA ARG A 115 -4.90 -17.02 -7.10
C ARG A 115 -4.11 -17.53 -8.30
N VAL A 116 -2.88 -17.05 -8.48
CA VAL A 116 -2.06 -17.36 -9.65
C VAL A 116 -1.19 -18.61 -9.46
N GLY A 117 -1.08 -19.12 -8.22
CA GLY A 117 -0.27 -20.30 -7.90
C GLY A 117 1.24 -20.03 -7.83
N GLU A 118 1.64 -18.79 -7.51
CA GLU A 118 3.04 -18.34 -7.49
C GLU A 118 3.55 -18.10 -6.06
N SER A 119 4.87 -17.88 -5.94
CA SER A 119 5.46 -17.53 -4.65
C SER A 119 5.03 -16.13 -4.21
N VAL A 120 4.91 -15.96 -2.88
CA VAL A 120 4.62 -14.66 -2.26
C VAL A 120 5.72 -13.64 -2.54
N GLY A 121 6.99 -14.08 -2.62
CA GLY A 121 8.13 -13.20 -2.90
C GLY A 121 8.15 -12.68 -4.34
N ASP A 122 7.89 -13.54 -5.33
CA ASP A 122 7.81 -13.12 -6.73
C ASP A 122 6.61 -12.19 -6.95
N THR A 123 5.47 -12.50 -6.32
CA THR A 123 4.28 -11.65 -6.37
C THR A 123 4.53 -10.29 -5.71
N ALA A 124 5.25 -10.25 -4.57
CA ALA A 124 5.64 -9.00 -3.93
C ALA A 124 6.57 -8.16 -4.82
N THR A 125 7.57 -8.80 -5.42
CA THR A 125 8.50 -8.16 -6.36
C THR A 125 7.74 -7.50 -7.51
N ALA A 126 6.79 -8.22 -8.11
CA ALA A 126 5.92 -7.67 -9.15
C ALA A 126 5.05 -6.51 -8.62
N TYR A 127 4.39 -6.69 -7.48
CA TYR A 127 3.49 -5.70 -6.89
C TYR A 127 4.18 -4.37 -6.62
N TYR A 128 5.34 -4.38 -5.96
CA TYR A 128 6.08 -3.17 -5.63
C TYR A 128 6.75 -2.55 -6.87
N ALA A 129 7.23 -3.35 -7.83
CA ALA A 129 7.74 -2.82 -9.09
C ALA A 129 6.67 -2.07 -9.89
N ILE A 130 5.46 -2.61 -9.97
CA ILE A 130 4.29 -1.97 -10.60
C ILE A 130 3.88 -0.72 -9.81
N GLY A 131 3.90 -0.80 -8.47
CA GLY A 131 3.69 0.32 -7.55
C GLY A 131 4.59 1.51 -7.86
N ALA A 132 5.89 1.25 -7.93
CA ALA A 132 6.91 2.25 -8.26
C ALA A 132 6.73 2.81 -9.68
N ARG A 133 6.44 1.96 -10.67
CA ARG A 133 6.29 2.37 -12.07
C ARG A 133 5.13 3.34 -12.30
N PHE A 134 4.01 3.16 -11.60
CA PHE A 134 2.81 3.99 -11.73
C PHE A 134 2.57 4.94 -10.55
N GLY A 135 3.55 5.05 -9.64
CA GLY A 135 3.52 6.03 -8.55
C GLY A 135 2.41 5.80 -7.53
N PHE A 136 2.00 4.56 -7.30
CA PHE A 136 0.91 4.25 -6.37
C PHE A 136 1.21 4.69 -4.93
N ASP A 137 2.44 4.48 -4.46
CA ASP A 137 2.85 4.91 -3.11
C ASP A 137 2.78 6.43 -2.98
N TRP A 138 3.33 7.15 -3.95
CA TRP A 138 3.29 8.61 -3.99
C TRP A 138 1.86 9.16 -4.05
N LEU A 139 0.97 8.53 -4.81
CA LEU A 139 -0.45 8.92 -4.88
C LEU A 139 -1.15 8.73 -3.54
N ARG A 140 -0.89 7.62 -2.83
CA ARG A 140 -1.46 7.35 -1.51
C ARG A 140 -0.97 8.35 -0.47
N GLU A 141 0.33 8.59 -0.40
CA GLU A 141 0.92 9.59 0.49
C GLU A 141 0.37 10.99 0.20
N THR A 142 0.18 11.32 -1.08
CA THR A 142 -0.40 12.60 -1.50
C THR A 142 -1.87 12.70 -1.09
N ALA A 143 -2.65 11.65 -1.27
CA ALA A 143 -4.04 11.60 -0.82
C ALA A 143 -4.17 11.81 0.69
N GLN A 144 -3.34 11.12 1.49
CA GLN A 144 -3.34 11.23 2.95
C GLN A 144 -2.94 12.64 3.44
N ARG A 145 -2.18 13.41 2.66
CA ARG A 145 -1.78 14.78 3.01
C ARG A 145 -2.84 15.85 2.70
N ILE A 146 -3.92 15.49 2.02
CA ILE A 146 -5.00 16.44 1.73
C ILE A 146 -5.71 16.81 3.03
N SER A 147 -5.70 18.11 3.36
CA SER A 147 -6.47 18.64 4.48
C SER A 147 -7.96 18.37 4.25
N SER A 148 -8.61 17.82 5.27
CA SER A 148 -10.05 17.55 5.26
C SER A 148 -10.78 18.55 6.15
N ASP A 149 -11.64 19.36 5.54
CA ASP A 149 -12.43 20.40 6.22
C ASP A 149 -13.70 19.85 6.88
N ASN A 150 -14.09 18.62 6.53
CA ASN A 150 -15.25 17.94 7.09
C ASN A 150 -15.13 16.41 7.01
N GLU A 151 -16.03 15.70 7.70
CA GLU A 151 -16.05 14.23 7.77
C GLU A 151 -16.20 13.57 6.39
N TRP A 152 -16.96 14.17 5.47
CA TRP A 152 -17.14 13.63 4.11
C TRP A 152 -15.84 13.65 3.31
N GLN A 153 -15.02 14.70 3.46
CA GLN A 153 -13.71 14.77 2.82
C GLN A 153 -12.75 13.74 3.42
N THR A 154 -12.76 13.55 4.74
CA THR A 154 -11.98 12.48 5.39
C THR A 154 -12.37 11.10 4.86
N MET A 155 -13.67 10.85 4.70
CA MET A 155 -14.17 9.61 4.10
C MET A 155 -13.75 9.47 2.63
N ALA A 156 -13.77 10.56 1.86
CA ALA A 156 -13.35 10.56 0.45
C ALA A 156 -11.85 10.26 0.29
N VAL A 157 -10.99 10.84 1.14
CA VAL A 157 -9.56 10.52 1.19
C VAL A 157 -9.35 9.04 1.50
N SER A 158 -10.03 8.51 2.52
CA SER A 158 -9.94 7.08 2.87
C SER A 158 -10.34 6.19 1.70
N ALA A 159 -11.47 6.48 1.06
CA ALA A 159 -11.97 5.73 -0.09
C ALA A 159 -11.01 5.79 -1.28
N MET A 160 -10.39 6.96 -1.54
CA MET A 160 -9.38 7.12 -2.59
C MET A 160 -8.14 6.27 -2.32
N VAL A 161 -7.67 6.26 -1.07
CA VAL A 161 -6.52 5.46 -0.66
C VAL A 161 -6.84 3.97 -0.81
N ASP A 162 -8.03 3.52 -0.41
CA ASP A 162 -8.48 2.13 -0.61
C ASP A 162 -8.59 1.77 -2.10
N GLU A 163 -9.16 2.65 -2.92
CA GLU A 163 -9.23 2.47 -4.37
C GLU A 163 -7.84 2.30 -5.00
N LEU A 164 -6.84 3.05 -4.55
CA LEU A 164 -5.47 2.94 -5.05
C LEU A 164 -4.84 1.57 -4.74
N TYR A 165 -5.09 0.98 -3.57
CA TYR A 165 -4.62 -0.39 -3.29
C TYR A 165 -5.31 -1.41 -4.18
N ASP A 166 -6.64 -1.29 -4.32
CA ASP A 166 -7.42 -2.19 -5.17
C ASP A 166 -6.97 -2.11 -6.63
N GLN A 167 -6.71 -0.90 -7.14
CA GLN A 167 -6.19 -0.69 -8.48
C GLN A 167 -4.80 -1.30 -8.66
N GLN A 168 -3.87 -1.10 -7.71
CA GLN A 168 -2.54 -1.71 -7.78
C GLN A 168 -2.62 -3.25 -7.75
N ALA A 169 -3.47 -3.81 -6.88
CA ALA A 169 -3.67 -5.25 -6.78
C ALA A 169 -4.24 -5.85 -8.06
N ASN A 170 -5.26 -5.21 -8.63
CA ASN A 170 -5.88 -5.65 -9.88
C ASN A 170 -4.91 -5.53 -11.06
N LEU A 171 -4.19 -4.42 -11.18
CA LEU A 171 -3.17 -4.23 -12.22
C LEU A 171 -2.06 -5.28 -12.12
N THR A 172 -1.57 -5.53 -10.90
CA THR A 172 -0.58 -6.57 -10.62
C THR A 172 -1.06 -7.94 -11.07
N GLY A 173 -2.27 -8.33 -10.68
CA GLY A 173 -2.86 -9.61 -11.10
C GLY A 173 -2.94 -9.74 -12.63
N ARG A 174 -3.39 -8.69 -13.33
CA ARG A 174 -3.51 -8.71 -14.80
C ARG A 174 -2.17 -8.81 -15.52
N ILE A 175 -1.15 -8.10 -15.03
CA ILE A 175 0.19 -8.14 -15.61
C ILE A 175 0.81 -9.52 -15.38
N ILE A 176 0.64 -10.12 -14.19
CA ILE A 176 1.05 -11.49 -13.91
C ILE A 176 0.37 -12.48 -14.86
N ASP A 177 -0.94 -12.35 -15.05
CA ASP A 177 -1.73 -13.22 -15.94
C ASP A 177 -1.24 -13.09 -17.40
N THR A 178 -0.87 -11.88 -17.83
CA THR A 178 -0.33 -11.62 -19.19
C THR A 178 1.10 -12.14 -19.36
N ALA A 179 1.92 -12.02 -18.31
CA ALA A 179 3.30 -12.51 -18.31
C ALA A 179 3.40 -14.03 -18.19
N GLY A 180 2.30 -14.71 -17.82
CA GLY A 180 2.25 -16.15 -17.58
C GLY A 180 2.92 -16.57 -16.26
N GLY A 181 3.06 -15.65 -15.31
CA GLY A 181 3.70 -15.90 -14.02
C GLY A 181 4.32 -14.65 -13.39
N ALA A 182 4.45 -14.66 -12.07
CA ALA A 182 4.93 -13.50 -11.31
C ALA A 182 6.42 -13.22 -11.54
N ALA A 183 7.23 -14.28 -11.64
CA ALA A 183 8.67 -14.17 -11.90
C ALA A 183 8.99 -13.57 -13.28
N ALA A 184 8.06 -13.68 -14.24
CA ALA A 184 8.23 -13.17 -15.60
C ALA A 184 7.93 -11.66 -15.70
N VAL A 185 7.21 -11.07 -14.74
CA VAL A 185 6.71 -9.68 -14.83
C VAL A 185 7.81 -8.68 -15.18
N LYS A 186 8.97 -8.76 -14.53
CA LYS A 186 10.08 -7.81 -14.78
C LYS A 186 10.57 -7.84 -16.24
N VAL A 187 10.49 -8.99 -16.90
CA VAL A 187 10.92 -9.16 -18.29
C VAL A 187 9.84 -8.72 -19.27
N VAL A 188 8.57 -8.96 -18.93
CA VAL A 188 7.43 -8.71 -19.83
C VAL A 188 6.85 -7.30 -19.66
N MET A 189 7.26 -6.56 -18.61
CA MET A 189 6.73 -5.23 -18.30
C MET A 189 6.87 -4.24 -19.46
N GLU A 190 8.05 -4.16 -20.08
CA GLU A 190 8.31 -3.26 -21.21
C GLU A 190 7.37 -3.56 -22.39
N ALA A 191 7.27 -4.84 -22.78
CA ALA A 191 6.38 -5.27 -23.85
C ALA A 191 4.90 -5.04 -23.53
N TRP A 192 4.50 -5.24 -22.26
CA TRP A 192 3.15 -4.94 -21.79
C TRP A 192 2.84 -3.44 -21.89
N GLU A 193 3.79 -2.59 -21.50
CA GLU A 193 3.66 -1.13 -21.62
C GLU A 193 3.55 -0.68 -23.07
N GLU A 194 4.38 -1.23 -23.97
CA GLU A 194 4.33 -0.95 -25.42
C GLU A 194 2.96 -1.33 -26.01
N SER A 195 2.40 -2.48 -25.61
CA SER A 195 1.06 -2.90 -26.07
C SER A 195 -0.06 -1.96 -25.62
N ARG A 196 0.20 -1.10 -24.62
CA ARG A 196 -0.74 -0.17 -23.98
C ARG A 196 -0.25 1.27 -23.97
N GLU A 197 0.58 1.62 -24.95
CA GLU A 197 1.32 2.89 -25.01
C GLU A 197 0.42 4.11 -24.75
N HIS A 198 -0.78 4.14 -25.36
CA HIS A 198 -1.72 5.25 -25.20
C HIS A 198 -2.16 5.48 -23.74
N ASP A 199 -2.58 4.41 -23.04
CA ASP A 199 -3.04 4.54 -21.66
C ASP A 199 -1.88 4.77 -20.68
N VAL A 200 -0.74 4.12 -20.93
CA VAL A 200 0.49 4.34 -20.14
C VAL A 200 0.96 5.78 -20.27
N SER A 201 0.95 6.33 -21.49
CA SER A 201 1.30 7.73 -21.76
C SER A 201 0.36 8.69 -21.02
N ARG A 202 -0.96 8.42 -21.03
CA ARG A 202 -1.94 9.24 -20.32
C ARG A 202 -1.72 9.24 -18.80
N VAL A 203 -1.42 8.08 -18.21
CA VAL A 203 -1.10 7.98 -16.77
C VAL A 203 0.20 8.72 -16.46
N ASN A 204 1.25 8.52 -17.27
CA ASN A 204 2.52 9.21 -17.10
C ASN A 204 2.37 10.74 -17.15
N GLN A 205 1.62 11.26 -18.13
CA GLN A 205 1.36 12.69 -18.25
C GLN A 205 0.62 13.21 -17.02
N THR A 206 -0.41 12.49 -16.55
CA THR A 206 -1.17 12.88 -15.36
C THR A 206 -0.29 12.93 -14.12
N LEU A 207 0.56 11.92 -13.91
CA LEU A 207 1.50 11.91 -12.78
C LEU A 207 2.50 13.07 -12.85
N GLN A 208 3.00 13.40 -14.04
CA GLN A 208 3.89 14.55 -14.23
C GLN A 208 3.18 15.88 -13.93
N ASP A 209 1.94 16.04 -14.38
CA ASP A 209 1.16 17.25 -14.14
C ASP A 209 0.84 17.42 -12.66
N LEU A 210 0.47 16.34 -11.96
CA LEU A 210 0.27 16.37 -10.52
C LEU A 210 1.56 16.73 -9.77
N ARG A 211 2.70 16.16 -10.15
CA ARG A 211 4.01 16.44 -9.51
C ARG A 211 4.50 17.88 -9.73
N ARG A 212 4.02 18.56 -10.78
CA ARG A 212 4.33 19.96 -11.07
C ARG A 212 3.36 20.94 -10.41
N ALA A 213 2.23 20.47 -9.92
CA ALA A 213 1.23 21.32 -9.29
C ALA A 213 1.70 21.77 -7.91
N ASP A 214 1.50 23.06 -7.60
CA ASP A 214 1.82 23.61 -6.29
C ASP A 214 0.86 23.10 -5.20
N VAL A 215 -0.40 22.84 -5.57
CA VAL A 215 -1.44 22.32 -4.70
C VAL A 215 -2.17 21.20 -5.44
N ILE A 216 -2.31 20.05 -4.79
CA ILE A 216 -3.05 18.89 -5.28
C ILE A 216 -4.32 18.75 -4.45
N ASP A 217 -5.47 18.67 -5.13
CA ASP A 217 -6.78 18.46 -4.50
C ASP A 217 -7.37 17.09 -4.82
N LEU A 218 -8.53 16.78 -4.22
CA LEU A 218 -9.23 15.52 -4.41
C LEU A 218 -9.72 15.31 -5.85
N ALA A 219 -10.06 16.38 -6.57
CA ALA A 219 -10.52 16.28 -7.95
C ALA A 219 -9.37 15.86 -8.87
N MET A 220 -8.20 16.44 -8.67
CA MET A 220 -6.97 16.09 -9.37
C MET A 220 -6.58 14.62 -9.14
N LEU A 221 -6.64 14.13 -7.90
CA LEU A 221 -6.40 12.72 -7.60
C LEU A 221 -7.44 11.78 -8.22
N SER A 222 -8.72 12.20 -8.23
CA SER A 222 -9.80 11.43 -8.87
C SER A 222 -9.58 11.24 -10.38
N VAL A 223 -8.98 12.24 -11.05
CA VAL A 223 -8.61 12.11 -12.46
C VAL A 223 -7.48 11.09 -12.62
N ALA A 224 -6.47 11.12 -11.75
CA ALA A 224 -5.37 10.16 -11.78
C ALA A 224 -5.86 8.72 -11.54
N THR A 225 -6.70 8.48 -10.54
CA THR A 225 -7.26 7.15 -10.29
C THR A 225 -8.11 6.65 -11.45
N ARG A 226 -8.88 7.53 -12.12
CA ARG A 226 -9.61 7.14 -13.33
C ARG A 226 -8.68 6.77 -14.48
N HIS A 227 -7.58 7.48 -14.68
CA HIS A 227 -6.62 7.15 -15.72
C HIS A 227 -5.90 5.83 -15.45
N ILE A 228 -5.55 5.56 -14.19
CA ILE A 228 -4.98 4.28 -13.75
C ILE A 228 -5.98 3.14 -13.96
N ARG A 229 -7.26 3.35 -13.63
CA ARG A 229 -8.32 2.36 -13.85
C ARG A 229 -8.40 1.89 -15.30
N ALA A 230 -8.19 2.78 -16.26
CA ALA A 230 -8.18 2.40 -17.67
C ALA A 230 -7.06 1.40 -18.03
N LEU A 231 -5.92 1.43 -17.34
CA LEU A 231 -4.87 0.39 -17.47
C LEU A 231 -5.35 -0.99 -17.01
N ILE A 232 -6.45 -1.06 -16.25
CA ILE A 232 -7.03 -2.29 -15.69
C ILE A 232 -8.22 -2.78 -16.54
N GLU A 233 -8.86 -1.91 -17.32
CA GLU A 233 -10.09 -2.26 -18.06
C GLU A 233 -9.84 -2.60 -19.54
N GLY A 234 -8.91 -1.91 -20.22
CA GLY A 234 -8.42 -2.33 -21.55
C GLY A 234 -7.53 -3.55 -21.43
#